data_AF-A0A442WX09-F1
#
_entry.id   AF-A0A442WX09-F1
#
_cell.length_a   1.000
_cell.length_b   1.000
_cell.length_c   1.000
_cell.angle_alpha   90.00
_cell.angle_beta   90.00
_cell.angle_gamma   90.00
#
_symmetry.space_group_name_H-M   'P 1'
#
loop_
_entity.id
_entity.type
_entity.pdbx_description
1 polymer ?
#
loop_
_entity_poly.entity_id
_entity_poly.type
_entity_poly.pdbx_seq_one_letter_code
_entity_poly.pdbx_strand_id
1 'polypeptide(L)'
;MNRHIDELVNGLVSGTTPEIPIGRKDDLAEHLNMVRQEFVGRTEIEYAHAALIVLLRRGIAEKIIWKRFERMWDKCGPVLLHRLSTRWLVSACDTITDFSPDRAERALALAGSLLMNTVKLYETEIWMKATEAEEYKRFPQGGMTLFDGVTPFMVGAGDMILNLNTRVQSLSEKKTLASKILKEMFRRAHVNQTVFQRFQALHHSDLTKWSP
;
A
#
# COMPACT_ATOMS: atom_id res chain seq x y z
N MET A 1 16.59 18.38 17.48
CA MET A 1 15.91 17.79 16.29
C MET A 1 15.16 16.49 16.60
N ASN A 2 15.55 15.69 17.62
CA ASN A 2 14.79 14.48 17.99
C ASN A 2 13.48 14.78 18.76
N ARG A 3 13.49 15.76 19.68
CA ARG A 3 12.31 16.13 20.48
C ARG A 3 11.02 16.39 19.69
N HIS A 4 11.11 17.11 18.57
CA HIS A 4 9.94 17.39 17.72
C HIS A 4 9.40 16.13 17.02
N ILE A 5 10.25 15.18 16.64
CA ILE A 5 9.77 13.92 16.05
C ILE A 5 9.13 13.05 17.13
N ASP A 6 9.72 13.01 18.31
CA ASP A 6 9.17 12.28 19.46
C ASP A 6 7.79 12.83 19.86
N GLU A 7 7.61 14.16 19.80
CA GLU A 7 6.31 14.83 19.99
C GLU A 7 5.29 14.40 18.91
N LEU A 8 5.68 14.31 17.65
CA LEU A 8 4.76 13.85 16.58
C LEU A 8 4.42 12.35 16.70
N VAL A 9 5.38 11.52 17.10
CA VAL A 9 5.20 10.08 17.23
C VAL A 9 4.27 9.73 18.40
N ASN A 10 4.25 10.54 19.45
CA ASN A 10 3.45 10.27 20.65
C ASN A 10 2.20 11.15 20.76
N GLY A 11 2.19 12.32 20.11
CA GLY A 11 1.05 13.23 20.08
C GLY A 11 -0.09 12.65 19.26
N LEU A 12 -1.32 12.85 19.73
CA LEU A 12 -2.54 12.45 19.02
C LEU A 12 -3.20 13.64 18.34
N VAL A 13 -3.76 13.42 17.16
CA VAL A 13 -4.61 14.42 16.51
C VAL A 13 -5.92 14.54 17.29
N SER A 14 -6.16 15.72 17.83
CA SER A 14 -7.40 16.07 18.54
C SER A 14 -8.60 16.15 17.60
N GLY A 15 -9.76 15.66 18.06
CA GLY A 15 -11.04 15.77 17.37
C GLY A 15 -12.10 14.90 18.06
N THR A 16 -13.31 14.87 17.52
CA THR A 16 -14.43 14.08 18.04
C THR A 16 -14.52 12.71 17.36
N THR A 17 -14.79 12.71 16.07
CA THR A 17 -15.03 11.49 15.28
C THR A 17 -14.14 11.48 14.05
N PRO A 18 -13.38 10.40 13.80
CA PRO A 18 -12.60 10.30 12.58
C PRO A 18 -13.50 10.14 11.36
N GLU A 19 -13.20 10.88 10.29
CA GLU A 19 -13.95 10.85 9.03
C GLU A 19 -13.01 10.60 7.86
N ILE A 20 -13.40 9.71 6.94
CA ILE A 20 -12.64 9.48 5.71
C ILE A 20 -12.98 10.61 4.73
N PRO A 21 -12.01 11.45 4.32
CA PRO A 21 -12.28 12.56 3.44
C PRO A 21 -12.70 12.09 2.05
N ILE A 22 -13.73 12.74 1.50
CA ILE A 22 -14.22 12.48 0.14
C ILE A 22 -13.82 13.65 -0.76
N GLY A 23 -13.12 13.33 -1.85
CA GLY A 23 -12.76 14.30 -2.89
C GLY A 23 -11.61 15.25 -2.50
N ARG A 24 -11.68 16.48 -3.02
CA ARG A 24 -10.66 17.52 -2.89
C ARG A 24 -11.32 18.86 -2.57
N LYS A 25 -10.61 19.73 -1.83
CA LYS A 25 -10.95 21.14 -1.63
C LYS A 25 -9.92 22.00 -2.36
N ASP A 26 -10.32 23.11 -2.96
CA ASP A 26 -9.38 23.96 -3.70
C ASP A 26 -8.46 24.74 -2.77
N ASP A 27 -9.00 25.33 -1.71
CA ASP A 27 -8.20 25.95 -0.66
C ASP A 27 -7.31 24.92 0.05
N LEU A 28 -6.06 25.30 0.32
CA LEU A 28 -5.07 24.40 0.91
C LEU A 28 -5.36 24.13 2.39
N ALA A 29 -5.73 25.15 3.15
CA ALA A 29 -5.97 25.02 4.59
C ALA A 29 -7.24 24.19 4.83
N GLU A 30 -8.30 24.44 4.06
CA GLU A 30 -9.50 23.61 4.07
C GLU A 30 -9.20 22.16 3.70
N HIS A 31 -8.36 21.92 2.68
CA HIS A 31 -8.00 20.57 2.29
C HIS A 31 -7.17 19.85 3.34
N LEU A 32 -6.21 20.52 3.97
CA LEU A 32 -5.41 19.95 5.06
C LEU A 32 -6.28 19.66 6.29
N ASN A 33 -7.20 20.56 6.64
CA ASN A 33 -8.15 20.34 7.74
C ASN A 33 -9.09 19.17 7.47
N MET A 34 -9.55 19.02 6.23
CA MET A 34 -10.36 17.88 5.80
C MET A 34 -9.56 16.56 5.90
N VAL A 35 -8.32 16.53 5.42
CA VAL A 35 -7.44 15.35 5.55
C VAL A 35 -7.13 15.03 7.01
N ARG A 36 -6.96 16.05 7.86
CA ARG A 36 -6.69 15.91 9.29
C ARG A 36 -7.79 15.15 10.04
N GLN A 37 -9.05 15.25 9.60
CA GLN A 37 -10.18 14.54 10.24
C GLN A 37 -10.01 13.02 10.21
N GLU A 38 -9.34 12.47 9.20
CA GLU A 38 -9.10 11.02 9.12
C GLU A 38 -8.16 10.52 10.23
N PHE A 39 -7.33 11.42 10.75
CA PHE A 39 -6.30 11.08 11.72
C PHE A 39 -6.72 11.36 13.15
N VAL A 40 -7.95 11.80 13.41
CA VAL A 40 -8.46 11.99 14.78
C VAL A 40 -8.26 10.71 15.60
N GLY A 41 -7.62 10.84 16.76
CA GLY A 41 -7.25 9.71 17.64
C GLY A 41 -6.04 8.90 17.17
N ARG A 42 -5.46 9.22 16.01
CA ARG A 42 -4.19 8.68 15.51
C ARG A 42 -3.03 9.62 15.81
N THR A 43 -1.81 9.17 15.52
CA THR A 43 -0.62 9.93 15.90
C THR A 43 -0.33 11.06 14.91
N GLU A 44 0.16 12.20 15.41
CA GLU A 44 0.46 13.40 14.62
C GLU A 44 1.48 13.11 13.50
N ILE A 45 2.35 12.11 13.67
CA ILE A 45 3.29 11.68 12.63
C ILE A 45 2.58 11.11 11.40
N GLU A 46 1.44 10.44 11.56
CA GLU A 46 0.65 9.90 10.46
C GLU A 46 -0.02 11.03 9.66
N TYR A 47 -0.58 12.02 10.35
CA TYR A 47 -1.11 13.21 9.70
C TYR A 47 -0.02 14.03 9.02
N ALA A 48 1.14 14.21 9.67
CA ALA A 48 2.26 14.94 9.10
C ALA A 48 2.73 14.28 7.79
N HIS A 49 2.77 12.94 7.73
CA HIS A 49 3.03 12.20 6.50
C HIS A 49 2.01 12.56 5.40
N ALA A 50 0.71 12.49 5.69
CA ALA A 50 -0.35 12.86 4.75
C ALA A 50 -0.25 14.31 4.27
N ALA A 51 0.03 15.25 5.18
CA ALA A 51 0.19 16.66 4.86
C ALA A 51 1.36 16.90 3.90
N LEU A 52 2.51 16.23 4.08
CA LEU A 52 3.63 16.33 3.15
C LEU A 52 3.26 15.84 1.74
N ILE A 53 2.49 14.75 1.63
CA ILE A 53 1.99 14.25 0.34
C ILE A 53 1.05 15.26 -0.32
N VAL A 54 0.12 15.86 0.44
CA VAL A 54 -0.77 16.91 -0.07
C VAL A 54 0.01 18.09 -0.63
N LEU A 55 1.04 18.55 0.08
CA LEU A 55 1.89 19.66 -0.36
C LEU A 55 2.64 19.32 -1.65
N LEU A 56 3.23 18.12 -1.73
CA LEU A 56 3.92 17.64 -2.94
C LEU A 56 2.99 17.56 -4.14
N ARG A 57 1.81 16.96 -3.99
CA ARG A 57 0.82 16.84 -5.08
C ARG A 57 0.24 18.18 -5.55
N ARG A 58 0.44 19.24 -4.77
CA ARG A 58 0.06 20.63 -5.12
C ARG A 58 1.24 21.45 -5.67
N GLY A 59 2.42 20.85 -5.85
CA GLY A 59 3.60 21.56 -6.34
C GLY A 59 4.19 22.56 -5.34
N ILE A 60 3.87 22.45 -4.05
CA ILE A 60 4.28 23.42 -3.04
C ILE A 60 5.68 23.08 -2.53
N ALA A 61 6.65 23.94 -2.85
CA ALA A 61 8.03 23.86 -2.36
C ALA A 61 8.64 22.46 -2.49
N GLU A 62 8.40 21.77 -3.61
CA GLU A 62 8.59 20.33 -3.80
C GLU A 62 9.95 19.82 -3.32
N LYS A 63 11.04 20.51 -3.70
CA LYS A 63 12.40 20.13 -3.29
C LYS A 63 12.59 20.12 -1.77
N ILE A 64 11.96 21.05 -1.05
CA ILE A 64 12.04 21.15 0.41
C ILE A 64 11.14 20.10 1.05
N ILE A 65 9.91 19.95 0.55
CA ILE A 65 8.93 19.01 1.10
C ILE A 65 9.36 17.56 0.87
N TRP A 66 9.92 17.24 -0.30
CA TRP A 66 10.48 15.92 -0.60
C TRP A 66 11.59 15.54 0.39
N LYS A 67 12.55 16.44 0.64
CA LYS A 67 13.60 16.21 1.65
C LYS A 67 13.04 15.99 3.06
N ARG A 68 11.93 16.65 3.40
CA ARG A 68 11.24 16.42 4.68
C ARG A 68 10.56 15.06 4.72
N PHE A 69 9.94 14.64 3.62
CA PHE A 69 9.33 13.32 3.45
C PHE A 69 10.39 12.21 3.59
N GLU A 70 11.51 12.30 2.88
CA GLU A 70 12.63 11.35 3.01
C GLU A 70 13.15 11.28 4.45
N ARG A 71 13.41 12.43 5.08
CA ARG A 71 13.89 12.49 6.46
C ARG A 71 12.89 11.91 7.46
N MET A 72 11.59 12.11 7.24
CA MET A 72 10.55 11.53 8.07
C MET A 72 10.59 9.99 7.98
N TRP A 73 10.68 9.45 6.77
CA TRP A 73 10.75 8.00 6.55
C TRP A 73 12.04 7.36 7.05
N ASP A 74 13.17 8.05 6.92
CA ASP A 74 14.45 7.60 7.47
C ASP A 74 14.39 7.43 9.00
N LYS A 75 13.76 8.40 9.69
CA LYS A 75 13.67 8.40 11.16
C LYS A 75 12.53 7.57 11.73
N CYS A 76 11.37 7.59 11.08
CA CYS A 76 10.13 7.03 11.62
C CYS A 76 9.64 5.82 10.83
N GLY A 77 10.42 5.30 9.88
CA GLY A 77 9.99 4.25 8.94
C GLY A 77 9.28 3.06 9.59
N PRO A 78 9.85 2.40 10.61
CA PRO A 78 9.18 1.29 11.30
C PRO A 78 7.82 1.69 11.91
N VAL A 79 7.72 2.88 12.52
CA VAL A 79 6.48 3.40 13.10
C VAL A 79 5.44 3.67 12.01
N LEU A 80 5.85 4.31 10.92
CA LEU A 80 4.98 4.60 9.77
C LEU A 80 4.47 3.32 9.09
N LEU A 81 5.35 2.35 8.87
CA LEU A 81 4.97 1.04 8.31
C LEU A 81 3.96 0.30 9.19
N HIS A 82 4.05 0.47 10.51
CA HIS A 82 3.12 -0.17 11.43
C HIS A 82 1.78 0.56 11.49
N ARG A 83 1.77 1.90 11.52
CA ARG A 83 0.57 2.70 11.80
C ARG A 83 -0.22 3.15 10.57
N LEU A 84 0.45 3.48 9.47
CA LEU A 84 -0.23 3.96 8.26
C LEU A 84 -1.13 2.86 7.69
N SER A 85 -2.31 3.26 7.19
CA SER A 85 -3.18 2.35 6.43
C SER A 85 -2.53 2.00 5.09
N THR A 86 -2.94 0.88 4.48
CA THR A 86 -2.43 0.49 3.15
C THR A 86 -2.68 1.56 2.10
N ARG A 87 -3.78 2.32 2.23
CA ARG A 87 -4.09 3.46 1.35
C ARG A 87 -3.04 4.57 1.44
N TRP A 88 -2.55 4.89 2.64
CA TRP A 88 -1.48 5.87 2.81
C TRP A 88 -0.11 5.34 2.39
N LEU A 89 0.13 4.02 2.49
CA LEU A 89 1.32 3.40 1.90
C LEU A 89 1.32 3.46 0.37
N VAL A 90 0.17 3.26 -0.28
CA VAL A 90 0.02 3.50 -1.73
C VAL A 90 0.32 4.95 -2.07
N SER A 91 -0.21 5.92 -1.30
CA SER A 91 0.08 7.33 -1.53
C SER A 91 1.57 7.67 -1.35
N ALA A 92 2.27 6.97 -0.44
CA ALA A 92 3.72 7.09 -0.31
C ALA A 92 4.44 6.52 -1.55
N CYS A 93 4.02 5.37 -2.07
CA CYS A 93 4.55 4.81 -3.33
C CYS A 93 4.35 5.76 -4.52
N ASP A 94 3.16 6.34 -4.69
CA ASP A 94 2.90 7.31 -5.76
C ASP A 94 3.85 8.52 -5.62
N THR A 95 4.00 9.03 -4.39
CA THR A 95 4.92 10.14 -4.10
C THR A 95 6.38 9.77 -4.42
N ILE A 96 6.84 8.58 -4.05
CA ILE A 96 8.20 8.13 -4.36
C ILE A 96 8.40 7.96 -5.87
N THR A 97 7.39 7.47 -6.57
CA THR A 97 7.40 7.30 -8.04
C THR A 97 7.56 8.64 -8.76
N ASP A 98 6.95 9.69 -8.23
CA ASP A 98 7.01 11.03 -8.83
C ASP A 98 8.30 11.77 -8.50
N PHE A 99 8.82 11.64 -7.27
CA PHE A 99 9.85 12.53 -6.73
C PHE A 99 11.22 11.89 -6.46
N SER A 100 11.34 10.57 -6.32
CA SER A 100 12.64 9.95 -6.04
C SER A 100 13.64 10.19 -7.18
N PRO A 101 14.90 10.56 -6.89
CA PRO A 101 15.93 10.67 -7.91
C PRO A 101 16.45 9.31 -8.39
N ASP A 102 16.21 8.22 -7.64
CA ASP A 102 16.65 6.86 -7.99
C ASP A 102 15.59 6.15 -8.84
N ARG A 103 15.91 5.90 -10.12
CA ARG A 103 15.00 5.20 -11.05
C ARG A 103 14.59 3.81 -10.55
N ALA A 104 15.48 3.09 -9.87
CA ALA A 104 15.16 1.77 -9.34
C ALA A 104 14.16 1.88 -8.18
N GLU A 105 14.30 2.90 -7.34
CA GLU A 105 13.37 3.15 -6.25
C GLU A 105 11.98 3.54 -6.77
N ARG A 106 11.91 4.39 -7.80
CA ARG A 106 10.65 4.72 -8.49
C ARG A 106 9.97 3.48 -9.07
N ALA A 107 10.73 2.57 -9.68
CA ALA A 107 10.18 1.34 -10.24
C ALA A 107 9.60 0.42 -9.16
N LEU A 108 10.27 0.27 -8.02
CA LEU A 108 9.78 -0.49 -6.87
C LEU A 108 8.50 0.12 -6.28
N ALA A 109 8.47 1.45 -6.15
CA ALA A 109 7.31 2.17 -5.67
C ALA A 109 6.11 1.99 -6.62
N LEU A 110 6.32 2.14 -7.92
CA LEU A 110 5.32 1.88 -8.94
C LEU A 110 4.78 0.44 -8.87
N ALA A 111 5.65 -0.55 -8.67
CA ALA A 111 5.21 -1.94 -8.50
C ALA A 111 4.26 -2.11 -7.30
N GLY A 112 4.53 -1.43 -6.19
CA GLY A 112 3.65 -1.39 -5.02
C GLY A 112 2.29 -0.76 -5.31
N SER A 113 2.28 0.39 -6.00
CA SER A 113 1.04 1.05 -6.41
C SER A 113 0.23 0.19 -7.38
N LEU A 114 0.87 -0.40 -8.39
CA LEU A 114 0.22 -1.30 -9.35
C LEU A 114 -0.44 -2.48 -8.63
N LEU A 115 0.31 -3.18 -7.75
CA LEU A 115 -0.20 -4.31 -6.99
C LEU A 115 -1.47 -3.95 -6.21
N MET A 116 -1.42 -2.91 -5.37
CA MET A 116 -2.57 -2.57 -4.52
C MET A 116 -3.72 -1.96 -5.30
N ASN A 117 -3.46 -1.20 -6.36
CA ASN A 117 -4.52 -0.65 -7.20
C ASN A 117 -5.25 -1.76 -7.95
N THR A 118 -4.53 -2.77 -8.47
CA THR A 118 -5.14 -3.96 -9.08
C THR A 118 -5.97 -4.74 -8.07
N VAL A 119 -5.44 -5.01 -6.87
CA VAL A 119 -6.22 -5.67 -5.80
C VAL A 119 -7.45 -4.85 -5.46
N LYS A 120 -7.32 -3.54 -5.26
CA LYS A 120 -8.45 -2.65 -4.96
C LYS A 120 -9.53 -2.72 -6.02
N LEU A 121 -9.17 -2.70 -7.30
CA LEU A 121 -10.13 -2.81 -8.41
C LEU A 121 -10.89 -4.13 -8.35
N TYR A 122 -10.20 -5.26 -8.20
CA TYR A 122 -10.84 -6.58 -8.14
C TYR A 122 -11.70 -6.76 -6.89
N GLU A 123 -11.23 -6.35 -5.71
CA GLU A 123 -12.05 -6.44 -4.49
C GLU A 123 -13.28 -5.53 -4.57
N THR A 124 -13.16 -4.36 -5.22
CA THR A 124 -14.30 -3.47 -5.47
C THR A 124 -15.29 -4.10 -6.44
N GLU A 125 -14.81 -4.72 -7.53
CA GLU A 125 -15.66 -5.42 -8.50
C GLU A 125 -16.44 -6.57 -7.84
N ILE A 126 -15.77 -7.38 -7.00
CA ILE A 126 -16.39 -8.45 -6.23
C ILE A 126 -17.47 -7.89 -5.30
N TRP A 127 -17.15 -6.84 -4.53
CA TRP A 127 -18.09 -6.17 -3.63
C TRP A 127 -19.32 -5.65 -4.38
N MET A 128 -19.12 -5.00 -5.54
CA MET A 128 -20.22 -4.48 -6.37
C MET A 128 -21.12 -5.58 -6.95
N LYS A 129 -20.56 -6.75 -7.26
CA LYS A 129 -21.30 -7.88 -7.84
C LYS A 129 -22.12 -8.66 -6.80
N ALA A 130 -21.98 -8.34 -5.50
CA ALA A 130 -22.69 -9.00 -4.39
C ALA A 130 -22.61 -10.54 -4.43
N THR A 131 -21.54 -11.08 -5.02
CA THR A 131 -21.32 -12.54 -5.06
C THR A 131 -20.63 -12.95 -3.77
N GLU A 132 -21.38 -12.92 -2.67
CA GLU A 132 -21.04 -13.57 -1.41
C GLU A 132 -21.12 -15.10 -1.58
N ALA A 133 -20.55 -15.65 -2.65
CA ALA A 133 -20.36 -17.08 -2.72
C ALA A 133 -19.33 -17.44 -1.67
N GLU A 134 -19.79 -17.89 -0.49
CA GLU A 134 -18.94 -18.37 0.61
C GLU A 134 -18.03 -19.52 0.15
N GLU A 135 -18.39 -20.21 -0.93
CA GLU A 135 -17.67 -21.35 -1.47
C GLU A 135 -17.28 -21.18 -2.95
N TYR A 136 -16.04 -21.57 -3.26
CA TYR A 136 -15.56 -21.71 -4.63
C TYR A 136 -16.15 -22.97 -5.28
N LYS A 137 -17.19 -22.79 -6.10
CA LYS A 137 -17.92 -23.90 -6.78
C LYS A 137 -17.28 -24.37 -8.09
N ARG A 138 -16.31 -23.65 -8.63
CA ARG A 138 -15.67 -23.94 -9.92
C ARG A 138 -14.16 -23.81 -9.78
N PHE A 139 -13.45 -24.83 -10.21
CA PHE A 139 -12.00 -24.85 -10.26
C PHE A 139 -11.53 -24.88 -11.72
N PRO A 140 -10.47 -24.13 -12.06
CA PRO A 140 -9.91 -24.16 -13.39
C PRO A 140 -9.47 -25.56 -13.82
N GLN A 141 -9.73 -25.90 -15.08
CA GLN A 141 -9.26 -27.14 -15.72
C GLN A 141 -8.15 -26.84 -16.73
N GLY A 142 -7.35 -27.85 -17.06
CA GLY A 142 -6.27 -27.72 -18.04
C GLY A 142 -6.79 -27.28 -19.42
N GLY A 143 -6.03 -26.42 -20.09
CA GLY A 143 -6.37 -25.90 -21.43
C GLY A 143 -7.38 -24.74 -21.46
N MET A 144 -7.90 -24.31 -20.31
CA MET A 144 -8.75 -23.13 -20.23
C MET A 144 -7.96 -21.83 -20.45
N THR A 145 -8.62 -20.85 -21.07
CA THR A 145 -8.15 -19.47 -21.16
C THR A 145 -9.18 -18.54 -20.51
N LEU A 146 -8.69 -17.50 -19.85
CA LEU A 146 -9.51 -16.43 -19.27
C LEU A 146 -9.76 -15.34 -20.30
N PHE A 147 -8.69 -14.82 -20.91
CA PHE A 147 -8.72 -13.82 -21.97
C PHE A 147 -7.35 -13.82 -22.67
N ASP A 148 -7.31 -13.50 -23.96
CA ASP A 148 -6.06 -13.25 -24.72
C ASP A 148 -4.90 -14.23 -24.43
N GLY A 149 -5.19 -15.53 -24.36
CA GLY A 149 -4.20 -16.58 -24.06
C GLY A 149 -3.75 -16.71 -22.60
N VAL A 150 -4.18 -15.82 -21.70
CA VAL A 150 -3.94 -15.92 -20.26
C VAL A 150 -4.71 -17.11 -19.70
N THR A 151 -4.00 -18.06 -19.11
CA THR A 151 -4.59 -19.22 -18.44
C THR A 151 -4.97 -18.88 -17.00
N PRO A 152 -5.96 -19.57 -16.41
CA PRO A 152 -6.28 -19.41 -15.01
C PRO A 152 -5.09 -19.74 -14.10
N PHE A 153 -5.00 -19.05 -12.96
CA PHE A 153 -4.10 -19.47 -11.89
C PHE A 153 -4.50 -20.88 -11.41
N MET A 154 -3.52 -21.78 -11.33
CA MET A 154 -3.71 -23.13 -10.80
C MET A 154 -3.88 -23.06 -9.28
N VAL A 155 -5.10 -22.86 -8.82
CA VAL A 155 -5.43 -22.85 -7.38
C VAL A 155 -5.01 -24.19 -6.76
N GLY A 156 -4.30 -24.16 -5.64
CA GLY A 156 -3.83 -25.37 -4.96
C GLY A 156 -2.37 -25.74 -5.22
N ALA A 157 -1.86 -25.45 -6.43
CA ALA A 157 -0.56 -25.95 -6.89
C ALA A 157 0.29 -24.98 -7.73
N GLY A 158 -0.27 -23.87 -8.19
CA GLY A 158 0.40 -22.89 -9.04
C GLY A 158 1.56 -22.18 -8.34
N ASP A 159 2.63 -21.91 -9.08
CA ASP A 159 3.87 -21.31 -8.57
C ASP A 159 4.00 -19.81 -8.85
N MET A 160 3.03 -19.22 -9.57
CA MET A 160 3.06 -17.80 -9.97
C MET A 160 3.32 -16.87 -8.77
N ILE A 161 2.61 -17.07 -7.66
CA ILE A 161 2.73 -16.21 -6.47
C ILE A 161 4.04 -16.48 -5.71
N LEU A 162 4.49 -17.73 -5.64
CA LEU A 162 5.82 -18.07 -5.10
C LEU A 162 6.93 -17.36 -5.90
N ASN A 163 6.88 -17.48 -7.22
CA ASN A 163 7.85 -16.84 -8.11
C ASN A 163 7.79 -15.30 -8.01
N LEU A 164 6.60 -14.72 -7.88
CA LEU A 164 6.44 -13.29 -7.63
C LEU A 164 7.05 -12.87 -6.28
N ASN A 165 6.78 -13.63 -5.21
CA ASN A 165 7.36 -13.36 -3.89
C ASN A 165 8.89 -13.37 -3.94
N THR A 166 9.50 -14.39 -4.54
CA THR A 166 10.97 -14.47 -4.69
C THR A 166 11.53 -13.24 -5.40
N ARG A 167 10.88 -12.76 -6.47
CA ARG A 167 11.29 -11.54 -7.19
C ARG A 167 11.13 -10.29 -6.34
N VAL A 168 10.03 -10.15 -5.60
CA VAL A 168 9.82 -9.03 -4.68
C VAL A 168 10.89 -9.01 -3.60
N GLN A 169 11.23 -10.16 -3.01
CA GLN A 169 12.28 -10.24 -2.00
C GLN A 169 13.64 -9.86 -2.58
N SER A 170 14.01 -10.42 -3.74
CA SER A 170 15.32 -10.16 -4.36
C SER A 170 15.47 -8.70 -4.80
N LEU A 171 14.47 -8.12 -5.46
CA LEU A 171 14.50 -6.71 -5.85
C LEU A 171 14.44 -5.74 -4.65
N SER A 172 14.03 -6.24 -3.48
CA SER A 172 13.98 -5.50 -2.21
C SER A 172 15.17 -5.76 -1.30
N GLU A 173 16.23 -6.43 -1.76
CA GLU A 173 17.46 -6.66 -0.99
C GLU A 173 18.11 -5.34 -0.56
N LYS A 174 18.16 -4.35 -1.46
CA LYS A 174 18.53 -2.97 -1.11
C LYS A 174 17.38 -2.36 -0.31
N LYS A 175 17.62 -2.09 0.97
CA LYS A 175 16.64 -1.55 1.94
C LYS A 175 16.27 -0.07 1.72
N THR A 176 15.90 0.30 0.50
CA THR A 176 15.36 1.63 0.14
C THR A 176 14.01 1.90 0.81
N LEU A 177 13.51 3.13 0.73
CA LEU A 177 12.19 3.45 1.24
C LEU A 177 11.11 2.64 0.52
N ALA A 178 11.14 2.64 -0.82
CA ALA A 178 10.19 1.87 -1.63
C ALA A 178 10.21 0.38 -1.32
N SER A 179 11.40 -0.22 -1.12
CA SER A 179 11.52 -1.65 -0.82
C SER A 179 10.80 -2.04 0.48
N LYS A 180 10.93 -1.21 1.52
CA LYS A 180 10.29 -1.45 2.83
C LYS A 180 8.77 -1.33 2.72
N ILE A 181 8.29 -0.32 2.00
CA ILE A 181 6.86 -0.11 1.77
C ILE A 181 6.28 -1.23 0.92
N LEU A 182 6.94 -1.63 -0.18
CA LEU A 182 6.51 -2.71 -1.05
C LEU A 182 6.40 -4.03 -0.28
N LYS A 183 7.40 -4.39 0.51
CA LYS A 183 7.38 -5.60 1.35
C LYS A 183 6.22 -5.57 2.34
N GLU A 184 5.99 -4.45 3.01
CA GLU A 184 4.87 -4.32 3.95
C GLU A 184 3.50 -4.38 3.25
N MET A 185 3.35 -3.75 2.08
CA MET A 185 2.14 -3.84 1.27
C MET A 185 1.90 -5.27 0.79
N PHE A 186 2.93 -5.96 0.29
CA PHE A 186 2.84 -7.35 -0.12
C PHE A 186 2.43 -8.25 1.05
N ARG A 187 3.03 -8.06 2.24
CA ARG A 187 2.61 -8.75 3.46
C ARG A 187 1.15 -8.49 3.81
N ARG A 188 0.71 -7.24 3.74
CA ARG A 188 -0.70 -6.86 3.99
C ARG A 188 -1.67 -7.49 3.00
N ALA A 189 -1.30 -7.70 1.75
CA ALA A 189 -2.12 -8.43 0.79
C ALA A 189 -2.39 -9.87 1.27
N HIS A 190 -1.38 -10.52 1.86
CA HIS A 190 -1.46 -11.91 2.31
C HIS A 190 -2.22 -12.10 3.63
N VAL A 191 -2.25 -11.08 4.50
CA VAL A 191 -2.90 -11.22 5.83
C VAL A 191 -4.31 -10.64 5.89
N ASN A 192 -4.68 -9.74 4.97
CA ASN A 192 -6.06 -9.25 4.85
C ASN A 192 -6.84 -10.17 3.90
N GLN A 193 -8.18 -10.13 3.96
CA GLN A 193 -9.07 -10.93 3.11
C GLN A 193 -9.08 -10.47 1.64
N THR A 194 -7.90 -10.46 1.00
CA THR A 194 -7.74 -10.21 -0.44
C THR A 194 -7.63 -11.53 -1.20
N VAL A 195 -7.62 -11.47 -2.52
CA VAL A 195 -7.36 -12.63 -3.39
C VAL A 195 -6.11 -13.42 -3.00
N PHE A 196 -5.05 -12.76 -2.51
CA PHE A 196 -3.82 -13.43 -2.09
C PHE A 196 -4.06 -14.36 -0.91
N GLN A 197 -4.73 -13.87 0.13
CA GLN A 197 -5.06 -14.64 1.32
C GLN A 197 -6.05 -15.76 1.00
N ARG A 198 -7.09 -15.46 0.21
CA ARG A 198 -8.12 -16.46 -0.15
C ARG A 198 -7.52 -17.60 -0.97
N PHE A 199 -6.62 -17.33 -1.92
CA PHE A 199 -5.96 -18.37 -2.70
C PHE A 199 -4.87 -19.11 -1.91
N GLN A 200 -4.19 -18.45 -0.99
CA GLN A 200 -3.26 -19.12 -0.08
C GLN A 200 -3.99 -20.14 0.81
N ALA A 201 -5.20 -19.82 1.28
CA ALA A 201 -6.02 -20.73 2.09
C ALA A 201 -6.48 -21.99 1.34
N LEU A 202 -6.55 -21.94 0.00
CA LEU A 202 -6.86 -23.08 -0.86
C LEU A 202 -5.60 -23.84 -1.32
N HIS A 203 -4.41 -23.38 -0.94
CA HIS A 203 -3.15 -23.94 -1.42
C HIS A 203 -2.77 -25.20 -0.64
N HIS A 204 -2.44 -26.28 -1.35
CA HIS A 204 -2.14 -27.58 -0.74
C HIS A 204 -0.79 -28.17 -1.18
N SER A 205 -0.15 -27.61 -2.21
CA SER A 205 1.18 -28.03 -2.65
C SER A 205 2.27 -27.37 -1.80
N ASP A 206 3.01 -28.17 -1.04
CA ASP A 206 4.16 -27.68 -0.25
C ASP A 206 5.30 -27.12 -1.11
N LEU A 207 5.46 -27.62 -2.35
CA LEU A 207 6.53 -27.19 -3.26
C LEU A 207 6.32 -25.77 -3.78
N THR A 208 5.08 -25.34 -3.87
CA THR A 208 4.70 -24.04 -4.46
C THR A 208 4.03 -23.12 -3.45
N LYS A 209 3.98 -23.50 -2.18
CA LYS A 209 3.46 -22.64 -1.12
C LYS A 209 4.32 -21.40 -1.01
N TRP A 210 3.68 -20.29 -0.66
CA TRP A 210 4.37 -19.02 -0.42
C TRP A 210 4.00 -18.47 0.95
N SER A 211 4.84 -17.58 1.43
CA SER A 211 4.59 -16.80 2.64
C SER A 211 5.09 -15.38 2.40
N PRO A 212 4.42 -14.36 2.96
CA PRO A 212 4.80 -12.97 2.78
C PRO A 212 6.19 -12.64 3.35
#